data_AF-A0AAE0W4W5-F1
#
_entry.id   AF-A0AAE0W4W5-F1
#
_cell.length_a   1.000
_cell.length_b   1.000
_cell.length_c   1.000
_cell.angle_alpha   90.00
_cell.angle_beta   90.00
_cell.angle_gamma   90.00
#
_symmetry.space_group_name_H-M   'P 1'
#
loop_
_entity.id
_entity.type
_entity.pdbx_description
1 polymer ?
#
loop_
_entity_poly.entity_id
_entity_poly.type
_entity_poly.pdbx_seq_one_letter_code
_entity_poly.pdbx_strand_id
1 'polypeptide(L)'
;MATVYSCPQGEFSPTSADDRGQQYGYTFTGCFWLFDRRYDPIRDYIAPGFFKTTQALVTTSVIIAFINAIFVLIALVNCVPREKHKWLYAVATILQYLVGVFLIIALIVFGTNAGTNKAWLKYPERRLLGWSFYLCCASTLVSLLAGMCFTVHYLQIRRDTHAAAAYRGYEMSRGSMHGRKY
;
A
#
# COMPACT_ATOMS: atom_id res chain seq x y z
N MET A 1 13.36 -4.56 -7.82
CA MET A 1 14.39 -5.36 -8.52
C MET A 1 13.70 -6.16 -9.61
N ALA A 2 13.75 -5.67 -10.85
CA ALA A 2 13.27 -6.42 -12.01
C ALA A 2 14.48 -7.04 -12.68
N THR A 3 14.53 -8.38 -12.73
CA THR A 3 15.47 -9.12 -13.56
C THR A 3 15.07 -8.89 -15.03
N VAL A 4 15.88 -8.08 -15.72
CA VAL A 4 15.85 -7.97 -17.18
C VAL A 4 16.53 -9.22 -17.71
N TYR A 5 15.79 -10.02 -18.49
CA TYR A 5 16.35 -11.16 -19.21
C TYR A 5 17.50 -10.68 -20.11
N SER A 6 18.70 -11.24 -19.90
CA SER A 6 19.82 -11.13 -20.82
C SER A 6 19.45 -11.77 -22.15
N CYS A 7 19.58 -11.03 -23.26
CA CYS A 7 19.68 -11.62 -24.59
C CYS A 7 21.16 -11.55 -25.02
N PRO A 8 21.73 -12.59 -25.67
CA PRO A 8 23.14 -12.64 -26.01
C PRO A 8 23.48 -11.62 -27.11
N GLN A 9 24.70 -11.10 -27.06
CA GLN A 9 25.32 -10.25 -28.07
C GLN A 9 25.34 -10.99 -29.43
N GLY A 10 24.53 -10.55 -30.38
CA GLY A 10 24.50 -11.07 -31.75
C GLY A 10 24.10 -9.96 -32.72
N GLU A 11 25.06 -9.60 -33.58
CA GLU A 11 24.98 -8.81 -34.81
C GLU A 11 23.60 -8.29 -35.27
N PHE A 12 23.48 -6.97 -35.41
CA PHE A 12 22.31 -6.31 -35.97
C PHE A 12 22.57 -5.85 -37.42
N SER A 13 21.88 -6.50 -38.37
CA SER A 13 21.74 -6.08 -39.76
C SER A 13 20.58 -5.07 -39.88
N PRO A 14 20.67 -3.99 -40.67
CA PRO A 14 19.70 -2.90 -40.60
C PRO A 14 18.57 -3.11 -41.61
N THR A 15 17.39 -3.57 -41.19
CA THR A 15 16.17 -3.37 -41.99
C THR A 15 14.91 -3.19 -41.15
N SER A 16 14.32 -2.01 -41.34
CA SER A 16 12.90 -1.63 -41.19
C SER A 16 12.29 -1.53 -39.77
N ALA A 17 11.89 -0.29 -39.46
CA ALA A 17 11.02 0.18 -38.37
C ALA A 17 11.65 0.54 -37.00
N ASP A 18 12.94 0.93 -36.97
CA ASP A 18 13.58 1.49 -35.77
C ASP A 18 14.16 2.91 -36.01
N ASP A 19 13.29 3.92 -36.22
CA ASP A 19 13.75 5.30 -36.49
C ASP A 19 13.48 6.29 -35.34
N ARG A 20 13.12 5.84 -34.12
CA ARG A 20 12.91 6.74 -32.96
C ARG A 20 13.90 6.55 -31.81
N GLY A 21 14.59 5.41 -31.72
CA GLY A 21 15.77 5.23 -30.87
C GLY A 21 17.04 5.73 -31.54
N GLN A 22 17.09 5.68 -32.88
CA GLN A 22 18.22 6.13 -33.69
C GLN A 22 18.47 7.64 -33.63
N GLN A 23 17.47 8.47 -33.26
CA GLN A 23 17.62 9.93 -33.19
C GLN A 23 18.59 10.40 -32.09
N TYR A 24 18.93 9.55 -31.12
CA TYR A 24 19.85 9.89 -30.03
C TYR A 24 21.10 9.00 -29.95
N GLY A 25 21.25 7.98 -30.80
CA GLY A 25 22.49 7.18 -30.87
C GLY A 25 22.90 6.41 -29.58
N TYR A 26 22.02 6.32 -28.58
CA TYR A 26 22.31 5.66 -27.30
C TYR A 26 21.36 4.50 -27.04
N THR A 27 21.93 3.31 -26.84
CA THR A 27 21.23 2.15 -26.29
C THR A 27 21.17 2.30 -24.77
N PHE A 28 19.97 2.47 -24.21
CA PHE A 28 19.79 2.55 -22.76
C PHE A 28 19.92 1.16 -22.12
N THR A 29 21.14 0.67 -21.96
CA THR A 29 21.44 -0.58 -21.25
C THR A 29 21.78 -0.27 -19.80
N GLY A 30 20.90 -0.63 -18.86
CA GLY A 30 21.15 -0.48 -17.42
C GLY A 30 19.95 0.04 -16.61
N CYS A 31 20.19 0.33 -15.34
CA CYS A 31 19.21 0.93 -14.45
C CYS A 31 19.47 2.44 -14.40
N PHE A 32 18.63 3.22 -15.09
CA PHE A 32 18.77 4.67 -15.14
C PHE A 32 17.66 5.35 -14.35
N TRP A 33 18.02 6.46 -13.72
CA TRP A 33 17.06 7.27 -12.97
C TRP A 33 16.20 8.08 -13.94
N LEU A 34 14.87 8.00 -13.78
CA LEU A 34 13.91 8.58 -14.72
C LEU A 34 13.98 10.11 -14.82
N PHE A 35 14.47 10.79 -13.79
CA PHE A 35 14.61 12.26 -13.79
C PHE A 35 16.04 12.74 -14.11
N ASP A 36 16.84 11.88 -14.74
CA ASP A 36 18.08 12.33 -15.38
C ASP A 36 17.73 13.21 -16.59
N ARG A 37 18.48 14.31 -16.76
CA ARG A 37 18.25 15.35 -17.79
C ARG A 37 18.17 14.78 -19.22
N ARG A 38 18.78 13.63 -19.47
CA ARG A 38 18.73 12.94 -20.77
C ARG A 38 17.33 12.44 -21.15
N TYR A 39 16.46 12.23 -20.17
CA TYR A 39 15.10 11.72 -20.40
C TYR A 39 14.03 12.82 -20.44
N ASP A 40 14.36 14.08 -20.14
CA ASP A 40 13.41 15.20 -20.17
C ASP A 40 12.54 15.24 -21.44
N PRO A 41 13.06 15.05 -22.68
CA PRO A 41 12.22 15.09 -23.87
C PRO A 41 11.30 13.86 -24.06
N ILE A 42 11.60 12.72 -23.43
CA ILE A 42 10.86 11.46 -23.60
C ILE A 42 10.04 11.10 -22.34
N ARG A 43 10.18 11.89 -21.27
CA ARG A 43 9.66 11.57 -19.94
C ARG A 43 8.15 11.39 -19.89
N ASP A 44 7.40 12.22 -20.61
CA ASP A 44 5.94 12.13 -20.64
C ASP A 44 5.43 10.94 -21.45
N TYR A 45 6.24 10.41 -22.37
CA TYR A 45 5.95 9.18 -23.09
C TYR A 45 6.20 7.94 -22.22
N ILE A 46 7.30 7.93 -21.45
CA ILE A 46 7.68 6.80 -20.58
C ILE A 46 6.76 6.71 -19.34
N ALA A 47 6.47 7.86 -18.72
CA ALA A 47 5.64 7.97 -17.53
C ALA A 47 4.34 8.73 -17.84
N PRO A 48 3.35 8.07 -18.47
CA PRO A 48 2.04 8.66 -18.73
C PRO A 48 1.31 9.02 -17.42
N GLY A 49 0.29 9.87 -17.51
CA GLY A 49 -0.45 10.37 -16.34
C GLY A 49 -0.92 9.29 -15.38
N PHE A 50 -1.48 8.17 -15.89
CA PHE A 50 -1.94 7.07 -15.04
C PHE A 50 -0.81 6.42 -14.21
N PHE A 51 0.42 6.42 -14.72
CA PHE A 51 1.58 5.88 -14.02
C PHE A 51 1.99 6.82 -12.87
N LYS A 52 2.01 8.14 -13.13
CA LYS A 52 2.24 9.16 -12.09
C LYS A 52 1.18 9.07 -10.98
N THR A 53 -0.09 8.88 -11.33
CA THR A 53 -1.19 8.71 -10.37
C THR A 53 -1.05 7.44 -9.53
N THR A 54 -0.75 6.30 -10.17
CA THR A 54 -0.53 5.03 -9.48
C THR A 54 0.63 5.15 -8.48
N GLN A 55 1.74 5.75 -8.92
CA GLN A 55 2.90 5.99 -8.07
C GLN A 55 2.53 6.85 -6.86
N ALA A 56 1.81 7.96 -7.07
CA ALA A 56 1.36 8.82 -5.97
C ALA A 56 0.50 8.05 -4.96
N LEU A 57 -0.51 7.31 -5.43
CA LEU A 57 -1.40 6.51 -4.57
C LEU A 57 -0.64 5.47 -3.74
N VAL A 58 0.27 4.73 -4.35
CA VAL A 58 1.09 3.73 -3.65
C VAL A 58 2.05 4.39 -2.65
N THR A 59 2.64 5.53 -2.98
CA THR A 59 3.49 6.25 -2.02
C THR A 59 2.69 6.76 -0.83
N THR A 60 1.49 7.31 -1.06
CA THR A 60 0.59 7.75 0.01
C THR A 60 0.16 6.57 0.88
N SER A 61 -0.18 5.42 0.30
CA SER A 61 -0.56 4.23 1.08
C SER A 61 0.60 3.72 1.95
N VAL A 62 1.84 3.77 1.45
CA VAL A 62 3.04 3.40 2.21
C VAL A 62 3.27 4.36 3.38
N ILE A 63 3.13 5.67 3.17
CA ILE A 63 3.27 6.67 4.25
C ILE A 63 2.23 6.42 5.35
N ILE A 64 0.96 6.20 4.97
CA ILE A 64 -0.11 5.89 5.93
C ILE A 64 0.20 4.59 6.67
N ALA A 65 0.72 3.56 5.99
CA ALA A 65 1.11 2.30 6.61
C ALA A 65 2.25 2.48 7.64
N PHE A 66 3.25 3.31 7.35
CA PHE A 66 4.31 3.63 8.31
C PHE A 66 3.77 4.36 9.54
N ILE A 67 2.89 5.35 9.34
CA ILE A 67 2.23 6.05 10.44
C ILE A 67 1.42 5.04 11.28
N ASN A 68 0.69 4.12 10.64
CA ASN A 68 -0.06 3.08 11.33
C ASN A 68 0.86 2.14 12.13
N ALA A 69 2.00 1.74 11.55
CA ALA A 69 2.99 0.91 12.24
C ALA A 69 3.52 1.60 13.50
N ILE A 70 3.77 2.91 13.46
CA ILE A 70 4.16 3.69 14.65
C ILE A 70 3.07 3.64 15.72
N PHE A 71 1.80 3.85 15.35
CA PHE A 71 0.68 3.75 16.31
C PHE A 71 0.57 2.37 16.95
N VAL A 72 0.71 1.30 16.18
CA VAL A 72 0.67 -0.08 16.68
C VAL A 72 1.88 -0.37 17.58
N LEU A 73 3.07 0.13 17.25
CA LEU A 73 4.26 -0.01 18.11
C LEU A 73 4.06 0.69 19.46
N ILE A 74 3.53 1.92 19.47
CA ILE A 74 3.19 2.63 20.70
C ILE A 74 2.18 1.84 21.54
N ALA A 75 1.20 1.22 20.88
CA ALA A 75 0.21 0.35 21.53
C ALA A 75 0.86 -0.87 22.19
N LEU A 76 1.85 -1.47 21.52
CA LEU A 76 2.48 -2.72 21.93
C LEU A 76 3.49 -2.54 23.07
N VAL A 77 4.23 -1.44 23.09
CA VAL A 77 5.18 -1.11 24.16
C VAL A 77 4.46 -0.70 25.47
N ASN A 78 3.12 -0.58 25.46
CA ASN A 78 2.30 -0.15 26.60
C ASN A 78 2.75 1.20 27.20
N CYS A 79 3.33 2.09 26.37
CA CYS A 79 3.68 3.45 26.79
C CYS A 79 2.45 4.32 27.13
N VAL A 80 1.24 3.81 26.93
CA VAL A 80 -0.02 4.53 27.04
C VAL A 80 -0.94 3.82 28.04
N PRO A 81 -1.71 4.54 28.87
CA PRO A 81 -2.68 3.92 29.78
C PRO A 81 -3.82 3.22 29.05
N ARG A 82 -4.29 2.09 29.59
CA ARG A 82 -5.33 1.19 29.04
C ARG A 82 -6.57 1.90 28.49
N GLU A 83 -6.99 2.99 29.13
CA GLU A 83 -8.13 3.84 28.71
C GLU A 83 -8.00 4.37 27.27
N LYS A 84 -6.77 4.68 26.82
CA LYS A 84 -6.51 5.24 25.48
C LYS A 84 -6.26 4.17 24.42
N HIS A 85 -6.06 2.90 24.79
CA HIS A 85 -5.83 1.82 23.82
C HIS A 85 -7.03 1.64 22.88
N LYS A 86 -8.25 1.79 23.39
CA LYS A 86 -9.47 1.71 22.57
C LYS A 86 -9.44 2.69 21.40
N TRP A 87 -9.03 3.93 21.66
CA TRP A 87 -8.94 4.96 20.62
C TRP A 87 -7.80 4.67 19.65
N LEU A 88 -6.64 4.25 20.17
CA LEU A 88 -5.46 3.93 19.39
C LEU A 88 -5.74 2.81 18.37
N TYR A 89 -6.35 1.70 18.79
CA TYR A 89 -6.73 0.60 17.91
C TYR A 89 -7.88 0.96 16.95
N ALA A 90 -8.79 1.86 17.34
CA ALA A 90 -9.82 2.37 16.43
C ALA A 90 -9.19 3.15 15.27
N VAL A 91 -8.27 4.06 15.57
CA VAL A 91 -7.54 4.83 14.55
C VAL A 91 -6.69 3.90 13.69
N ALA A 92 -5.96 2.96 14.29
CA ALA A 92 -5.15 2.00 13.55
C ALA A 92 -5.97 1.15 12.57
N THR A 93 -7.18 0.74 12.98
CA THR A 93 -8.12 0.01 12.12
C THR A 93 -8.52 0.86 10.90
N ILE A 94 -8.91 2.12 11.13
CA ILE A 94 -9.32 3.04 10.04
C ILE A 94 -8.17 3.29 9.07
N LEU A 95 -6.97 3.60 9.58
CA LEU A 95 -5.79 3.84 8.75
C LEU A 95 -5.42 2.60 7.92
N GLN A 96 -5.50 1.41 8.51
CA GLN A 96 -5.20 0.16 7.81
C GLN A 96 -6.18 -0.13 6.66
N TYR A 97 -7.48 0.15 6.86
CA TYR A 97 -8.45 0.04 5.77
C TYR A 97 -8.23 1.09 4.68
N LEU A 98 -7.88 2.32 5.03
CA LEU A 98 -7.53 3.36 4.06
C LEU A 98 -6.34 2.94 3.18
N VAL A 99 -5.31 2.33 3.76
CA VAL A 99 -4.17 1.75 3.00
C VAL A 99 -4.68 0.73 1.99
N GLY A 100 -5.53 -0.20 2.42
CA GLY A 100 -6.14 -1.20 1.53
C GLY A 100 -6.91 -0.57 0.38
N VAL A 101 -7.75 0.44 0.65
CA VAL A 101 -8.54 1.14 -0.39
C VAL A 101 -7.63 1.84 -1.41
N PHE A 102 -6.61 2.57 -0.96
CA PHE A 102 -5.68 3.24 -1.87
C PHE A 102 -4.91 2.25 -2.74
N LEU A 103 -4.47 1.12 -2.17
CA LEU A 103 -3.80 0.06 -2.95
C LEU A 103 -4.73 -0.59 -3.98
N ILE A 104 -6.00 -0.85 -3.63
CA ILE A 104 -6.99 -1.39 -4.56
C ILE A 104 -7.21 -0.41 -5.73
N ILE A 105 -7.40 0.88 -5.43
CA ILE A 105 -7.57 1.91 -6.48
C ILE A 105 -6.34 1.95 -7.38
N ALA A 106 -5.13 1.93 -6.81
CA ALA A 106 -3.89 1.90 -7.57
C ALA A 106 -3.79 0.66 -8.47
N LEU A 107 -4.16 -0.52 -7.97
CA LEU A 107 -4.17 -1.77 -8.73
C LEU A 107 -5.18 -1.73 -9.89
N ILE A 108 -6.37 -1.18 -9.67
CA ILE A 108 -7.39 -1.06 -10.72
C ILE A 108 -6.95 -0.06 -11.78
N VAL A 109 -6.47 1.12 -11.38
CA VAL A 109 -5.99 2.15 -12.32
C VAL A 109 -4.85 1.60 -13.16
N PHE A 110 -3.85 0.97 -12.53
CA PHE A 110 -2.73 0.39 -13.27
C PHE A 110 -3.15 -0.80 -14.12
N GLY A 111 -3.94 -1.73 -13.58
CA GLY A 111 -4.36 -2.95 -14.28
C GLY A 111 -5.20 -2.68 -15.52
N THR A 112 -6.16 -1.75 -15.42
CA THR A 112 -7.02 -1.36 -16.55
C THR A 112 -6.24 -0.61 -17.63
N ASN A 113 -5.42 0.38 -17.24
CA ASN A 113 -4.63 1.16 -18.20
C ASN A 113 -3.49 0.34 -18.83
N ALA A 114 -2.92 -0.62 -18.10
CA ALA A 114 -1.95 -1.56 -18.64
C ALA A 114 -2.59 -2.52 -19.66
N GLY A 115 -3.89 -2.80 -19.61
CA GLY A 115 -4.59 -3.60 -20.63
C GLY A 115 -4.97 -2.80 -21.87
N THR A 116 -5.51 -1.59 -21.69
CA THR A 116 -6.14 -0.82 -22.77
C THR A 116 -5.14 0.00 -23.61
N ASN A 117 -4.09 0.54 -22.99
CA ASN A 117 -3.14 1.43 -23.69
C ASN A 117 -2.09 0.62 -24.46
N LYS A 118 -2.43 0.20 -25.69
CA LYS A 118 -1.51 -0.48 -26.62
C LYS A 118 -0.35 0.43 -27.06
N ALA A 119 -0.57 1.73 -27.13
CA ALA A 119 0.43 2.72 -27.53
C ALA A 119 1.54 2.99 -26.49
N TRP A 120 1.35 2.60 -25.23
CA TRP A 120 2.32 2.87 -24.17
C TRP A 120 3.54 1.93 -24.23
N LEU A 121 3.39 0.70 -24.72
CA LEU A 121 4.47 -0.29 -24.78
C LEU A 121 4.78 -0.66 -26.24
N LYS A 122 6.07 -0.60 -26.64
CA LYS A 122 6.54 -0.87 -28.02
C LYS A 122 6.05 -2.22 -28.56
N TYR A 123 5.92 -3.24 -27.69
CA TYR A 123 5.44 -4.58 -28.05
C TYR A 123 4.25 -4.98 -27.16
N PRO A 124 3.00 -4.68 -27.55
CA PRO A 124 1.82 -5.02 -26.77
C PRO A 124 1.56 -6.53 -26.67
N GLU A 125 2.00 -7.32 -27.65
CA GLU A 125 1.83 -8.77 -27.75
C GLU A 125 2.55 -9.55 -26.63
N ARG A 126 3.64 -8.99 -26.08
CA ARG A 126 4.48 -9.63 -25.03
C ARG A 126 4.35 -8.93 -23.68
N ARG A 127 3.16 -8.42 -23.37
CA ARG A 127 2.91 -7.64 -22.15
C ARG A 127 2.79 -8.56 -20.93
N LEU A 128 3.90 -8.79 -20.25
CA LEU A 128 3.92 -9.49 -18.96
C LEU A 128 3.98 -8.46 -17.82
N LEU A 129 3.06 -8.58 -16.85
CA LEU A 129 3.11 -7.80 -15.63
C LEU A 129 4.30 -8.25 -14.78
N GLY A 130 5.10 -7.29 -14.32
CA GLY A 130 6.26 -7.58 -13.48
C GLY A 130 5.88 -8.05 -12.08
N TRP A 131 6.85 -8.67 -11.39
CA TRP A 131 6.71 -9.15 -10.00
C TRP A 131 6.22 -8.09 -9.01
N SER A 132 6.56 -6.81 -9.21
CA SER A 132 6.09 -5.70 -8.37
C SER A 132 4.57 -5.54 -8.35
N PHE A 133 3.89 -5.85 -9.47
CA PHE A 133 2.43 -5.80 -9.52
C PHE A 133 1.82 -6.89 -8.63
N TYR A 134 2.32 -8.12 -8.74
CA TYR A 134 1.87 -9.24 -7.89
C TYR A 134 2.17 -9.00 -6.40
N LEU A 135 3.33 -8.42 -6.08
CA LEU A 135 3.66 -8.02 -4.72
C LEU A 135 2.71 -6.95 -4.18
N CYS A 136 2.26 -6.02 -5.03
CA CYS A 136 1.24 -5.04 -4.65
C CYS A 136 -0.12 -5.70 -4.37
N CYS A 137 -0.54 -6.67 -5.19
CA CYS A 137 -1.73 -7.49 -4.92
C CYS A 137 -1.63 -8.23 -3.59
N ALA A 138 -0.50 -8.90 -3.35
CA ALA A 138 -0.25 -9.62 -2.09
C ALA A 138 -0.26 -8.67 -0.89
N SER A 139 0.39 -7.51 -0.99
CA SER A 139 0.39 -6.48 0.05
C SER A 139 -1.01 -5.97 0.35
N THR A 140 -1.86 -5.83 -0.67
CA THR A 140 -3.26 -5.41 -0.50
C THR A 140 -4.04 -6.46 0.31
N LEU A 141 -3.91 -7.74 -0.03
CA LEU A 141 -4.57 -8.83 0.71
C LEU A 141 -4.11 -8.90 2.16
N VAL A 142 -2.80 -8.84 2.40
CA VAL A 142 -2.23 -8.79 3.76
C VAL A 142 -2.73 -7.57 4.52
N SER A 143 -2.84 -6.42 3.85
CA SER A 143 -3.34 -5.19 4.48
C SER A 143 -4.81 -5.30 4.90
N LEU A 144 -5.66 -5.97 4.10
CA LEU A 144 -7.06 -6.22 4.45
C LEU A 144 -7.18 -7.20 5.61
N LEU A 145 -6.40 -8.28 5.61
CA LEU A 145 -6.36 -9.24 6.72
C LEU A 145 -5.88 -8.58 8.02
N ALA A 146 -4.86 -7.72 7.94
CA ALA A 146 -4.40 -6.93 9.08
C ALA A 146 -5.51 -6.00 9.61
N GLY A 147 -6.26 -5.33 8.72
CA GLY A 147 -7.42 -4.51 9.10
C GLY A 147 -8.52 -5.30 9.82
N MET A 148 -8.81 -6.52 9.37
CA MET A 148 -9.74 -7.43 10.06
C MET A 148 -9.24 -7.80 11.45
N CYS A 149 -7.95 -8.14 11.58
CA CYS A 149 -7.34 -8.48 12.86
C CYS A 149 -7.43 -7.30 13.86
N PHE A 150 -7.09 -6.08 13.42
CA PHE A 150 -7.22 -4.88 14.26
C PHE A 150 -8.67 -4.60 14.66
N THR A 151 -9.63 -4.86 13.77
CA THR A 151 -11.06 -4.75 14.10
C THR A 151 -11.45 -5.71 15.21
N VAL A 152 -11.01 -6.98 15.14
CA VAL A 152 -11.28 -7.98 16.19
C VAL A 152 -10.69 -7.53 17.53
N HIS A 153 -9.44 -7.04 17.54
CA HIS A 153 -8.81 -6.51 18.75
C HIS A 153 -9.55 -5.30 19.32
N TYR A 154 -10.00 -4.37 18.46
CA TYR A 154 -10.81 -3.24 18.89
C TYR A 154 -12.14 -3.68 19.53
N LEU A 155 -12.80 -4.68 18.95
CA LEU A 155 -14.05 -5.23 19.48
C LEU A 155 -13.85 -5.96 20.82
N GLN A 156 -12.74 -6.69 20.98
CA GLN A 156 -12.35 -7.32 22.24
C GLN A 156 -12.18 -6.27 23.35
N ILE A 157 -11.39 -5.23 23.09
CA ILE A 157 -11.16 -4.14 24.06
C ILE A 157 -12.47 -3.46 24.43
N ARG A 158 -13.36 -3.22 23.45
CA ARG A 158 -14.70 -2.68 23.73
C ARG A 158 -15.49 -3.58 24.66
N ARG A 159 -15.53 -4.89 24.39
CA ARG A 159 -16.24 -5.86 25.22
C ARG A 159 -15.70 -5.86 26.66
N ASP A 160 -14.39 -5.87 26.84
CA ASP A 160 -13.75 -5.86 28.15
C ASP A 160 -14.05 -4.57 28.94
N THR A 161 -14.10 -3.43 28.23
CA THR A 161 -14.46 -2.14 28.84
C THR A 161 -15.91 -2.13 29.33
N HIS A 162 -16.85 -2.67 28.53
CA HIS A 162 -18.26 -2.77 28.92
C HIS A 162 -18.47 -3.75 30.07
N ALA A 163 -17.76 -4.88 30.07
CA ALA A 163 -17.77 -5.81 31.19
C ALA A 163 -17.25 -5.13 32.46
N ALA A 164 -16.09 -4.47 32.42
CA ALA A 164 -15.54 -3.77 33.57
C ALA A 164 -16.49 -2.69 34.14
N ALA A 165 -17.21 -1.97 33.28
CA ALA A 165 -18.22 -0.99 33.70
C ALA A 165 -19.43 -1.65 34.39
N ALA A 166 -19.94 -2.76 33.83
CA ALA A 166 -20.98 -3.56 34.48
C ALA A 166 -20.50 -4.13 35.82
N TYR A 167 -19.23 -4.54 35.88
CA TYR A 167 -18.60 -5.01 37.11
C TYR A 167 -18.57 -3.87 38.18
N ARG A 168 -18.14 -2.66 37.84
CA ARG A 168 -18.19 -1.54 38.82
C ARG A 168 -19.63 -1.21 39.28
N GLY A 169 -20.63 -1.41 38.42
CA GLY A 169 -22.05 -1.21 38.76
C GLY A 169 -22.58 -2.15 39.84
N TYR A 170 -22.24 -3.45 39.80
CA TYR A 170 -22.69 -4.38 40.84
C TYR A 170 -22.00 -4.09 42.18
N GLU A 171 -20.73 -3.68 42.19
CA GLU A 171 -20.01 -3.36 43.43
C GLU A 171 -20.66 -2.20 44.19
N MET A 172 -21.02 -1.12 43.48
CA MET A 172 -21.73 0.02 44.07
C MET A 172 -23.09 -0.38 44.65
N SER A 173 -23.83 -1.23 43.93
CA SER A 173 -25.13 -1.75 44.38
C SER A 173 -24.99 -2.63 45.62
N ARG A 174 -23.93 -3.45 45.69
CA ARG A 174 -23.64 -4.31 46.84
C ARG A 174 -23.26 -3.50 48.09
N GLY A 175 -22.46 -2.44 47.92
CA GLY A 175 -22.08 -1.54 49.01
C GLY A 175 -23.29 -0.81 49.64
N SER A 176 -24.23 -0.35 48.83
CA SER A 176 -25.45 0.33 49.30
C SER A 176 -26.33 -0.58 50.18
N MET A 177 -26.39 -1.88 49.91
CA MET A 177 -27.15 -2.82 50.74
C MET A 177 -26.51 -3.07 52.11
N HIS A 178 -25.17 -3.01 52.21
CA HIS A 178 -24.48 -3.15 53.49
C HIS A 178 -24.64 -1.89 54.36
N GLY A 179 -24.57 -0.69 53.78
CA GLY A 179 -24.72 0.56 54.52
C GLY A 179 -26.13 0.81 55.09
N ARG A 180 -27.15 0.09 54.61
CA ARG A 180 -28.56 0.25 55.05
C ARG A 180 -28.95 -0.61 56.25
N LYS A 181 -28.03 -1.43 56.77
CA LYS A 181 -28.27 -2.36 57.90
C LYS A 181 -27.81 -1.83 59.26
N TYR A 182 -27.38 -0.57 59.32
CA TYR A 182 -26.99 0.15 60.53
C TYR A 182 -27.75 1.48 60.57
#